data_AF-A0A6G3X0R7-F1
#
_entry.id   AF-A0A6G3X0R7-F1
#
_cell.length_a   1.000
_cell.length_b   1.000
_cell.length_c   1.000
_cell.angle_alpha   90.00
_cell.angle_beta   90.00
_cell.angle_gamma   90.00
#
_symmetry.space_group_name_H-M   'P 1'
#
loop_
_entity.id
_entity.type
_entity.pdbx_description
1 polymer ?
#
loop_
_entity_poly.entity_id
_entity_poly.type
_entity_poly.pdbx_seq_one_letter_code
_entity_poly.pdbx_strand_id
1 'polypeptide(L)'
;MYDFGLDPFQIEACQALEAGKGVLVAAPTGSGKTIVGEFAVHLALEQGRKCFYTTPIKALSNQKYADLVKRYGADKVGLLTGDNSVNSEAPVVV
;
A
#
# COMPACT_ATOMS: atom_id res chain seq x y z
N MET A 1 -9.02 -6.17 -10.28
CA MET A 1 -8.47 -4.81 -10.03
C MET A 1 -9.34 -3.86 -10.83
N TYR A 2 -9.87 -2.84 -10.17
CA TYR A 2 -10.67 -1.69 -10.64
C TYR A 2 -11.44 -1.78 -11.97
N ASP A 3 -12.73 -1.46 -11.92
CA ASP A 3 -13.64 -1.34 -13.07
C ASP A 3 -13.61 0.05 -13.74
N PHE A 4 -12.70 0.92 -13.32
CA PHE A 4 -12.52 2.28 -13.83
C PHE A 4 -11.09 2.51 -14.33
N GLY A 5 -10.93 3.48 -15.24
CA GLY A 5 -9.63 3.91 -15.76
C GLY A 5 -8.84 4.72 -14.72
N LEU A 6 -7.51 4.63 -14.80
CA LEU A 6 -6.62 5.39 -13.92
C LEU A 6 -6.39 6.80 -14.45
N ASP A 7 -6.27 7.77 -13.54
CA ASP A 7 -5.90 9.13 -13.90
C ASP A 7 -4.43 9.20 -14.37
N PRO A 8 -4.07 10.17 -15.24
CA PRO A 8 -2.71 10.28 -15.77
C PRO A 8 -1.61 10.31 -14.69
N PHE A 9 -1.84 11.01 -13.57
CA PHE A 9 -0.85 11.09 -12.48
C PHE A 9 -0.65 9.74 -11.76
N GLN A 10 -1.69 8.90 -11.72
CA GLN A 10 -1.62 7.58 -11.11
C GLN A 10 -0.78 6.66 -12.01
N ILE A 11 -1.02 6.71 -13.33
CA ILE A 11 -0.25 5.96 -14.32
C ILE A 11 1.23 6.36 -14.27
N GLU A 12 1.53 7.67 -14.30
CA GLU A 12 2.89 8.19 -14.24
C GLU A 12 3.62 7.74 -12.97
N ALA A 13 2.96 7.83 -11.81
CA ALA A 13 3.54 7.40 -10.55
C ALA A 13 3.79 5.89 -10.50
N CYS A 14 2.87 5.07 -11.02
CA CYS A 14 3.06 3.62 -11.10
C CYS A 14 4.23 3.25 -12.02
N GLN A 15 4.33 3.86 -13.20
CA GLN A 15 5.45 3.64 -14.13
C GLN A 15 6.80 4.04 -13.52
N ALA A 16 6.85 5.16 -12.78
CA ALA A 16 8.06 5.58 -12.08
C ALA A 16 8.46 4.56 -10.99
N LEU A 17 7.50 4.03 -10.23
CA LEU A 17 7.73 2.97 -9.25
C LEU A 17 8.26 1.67 -9.91
N GLU A 18 7.67 1.23 -11.03
CA GLU A 18 8.15 0.07 -11.79
C GLU A 18 9.59 0.26 -12.28
N ALA A 19 9.95 1.47 -12.68
CA ALA A 19 11.31 1.84 -13.07
C ALA A 19 12.28 1.96 -11.86
N GLY A 20 11.84 1.62 -10.65
CA GLY A 20 12.65 1.63 -9.44
C GLY A 20 12.90 3.03 -8.86
N LYS A 21 12.11 4.04 -9.24
CA LYS A 21 12.23 5.42 -8.74
C LYS A 21 11.34 5.65 -7.52
N GLY A 22 11.74 6.59 -6.67
CA GLY A 22 10.87 7.14 -5.63
C GLY A 22 9.86 8.13 -6.22
N VAL A 23 8.66 8.20 -5.64
CA VAL A 23 7.59 9.12 -6.05
C VAL A 23 7.04 9.90 -4.87
N LEU A 24 6.70 11.17 -5.11
CA LEU A 24 5.94 12.01 -4.19
C LEU A 24 4.66 12.44 -4.90
N VAL A 25 3.52 11.94 -4.44
CA VAL A 25 2.21 12.25 -5.04
C VAL A 25 1.45 13.23 -4.15
N ALA A 26 1.30 14.46 -4.64
CA ALA A 26 0.51 15.50 -4.00
C ALA A 26 -0.79 15.73 -4.78
N ALA A 27 -1.88 15.10 -4.32
CA ALA A 27 -3.21 15.24 -4.92
C ALA A 27 -4.29 15.40 -3.82
N PRO A 28 -5.39 16.12 -4.10
CA PRO A 28 -6.48 16.30 -3.15
C PRO A 28 -7.03 14.98 -2.58
N THR A 29 -7.67 15.06 -1.42
CA THR A 29 -8.44 13.93 -0.89
C THR A 29 -9.62 13.63 -1.81
N GLY A 30 -9.86 12.35 -2.09
CA GLY A 30 -10.86 11.92 -3.06
C GLY A 30 -10.31 11.65 -4.47
N SER A 31 -9.11 12.15 -4.82
CA SER A 31 -8.51 11.96 -6.16
C SER A 31 -7.89 10.57 -6.40
N GLY A 32 -8.15 9.58 -5.55
CA GLY A 32 -7.64 8.21 -5.78
C GLY A 32 -6.14 7.99 -5.57
N LYS A 33 -5.39 8.92 -4.95
CA LYS A 33 -3.94 8.76 -4.69
C LYS A 33 -3.54 7.46 -3.99
N THR A 34 -4.45 6.84 -3.25
CA THR A 34 -4.27 5.52 -2.62
C THR A 34 -3.89 4.43 -3.61
N ILE A 35 -4.34 4.52 -4.87
CA ILE A 35 -4.00 3.55 -5.93
C ILE A 35 -2.48 3.42 -6.10
N VAL A 36 -1.75 4.53 -6.04
CA VAL A 36 -0.28 4.52 -6.15
C VAL A 36 0.36 3.78 -4.98
N GLY A 37 -0.13 4.00 -3.76
CA GLY A 37 0.36 3.29 -2.57
C GLY A 37 0.06 1.79 -2.62
N GLU A 38 -1.13 1.41 -3.07
CA GLU A 38 -1.50 0.00 -3.23
C GLU A 38 -0.73 -0.69 -4.35
N PHE A 39 -0.42 0.03 -5.43
CA PHE A 39 0.45 -0.45 -6.48
C PHE A 39 1.87 -0.67 -5.96
N ALA A 40 2.41 0.23 -5.14
CA ALA A 40 3.71 0.05 -4.50
C ALA A 40 3.75 -1.22 -3.63
N VAL A 41 2.67 -1.51 -2.88
CA VAL A 41 2.54 -2.75 -2.11
C VAL A 41 2.53 -3.98 -3.03
N HIS A 42 1.74 -3.94 -4.10
CA HIS A 42 1.67 -5.02 -5.07
C HIS A 42 3.05 -5.31 -5.70
N LEU A 43 3.71 -4.26 -6.18
CA LEU A 43 5.03 -4.35 -6.80
C LEU A 43 6.08 -4.89 -5.84
N ALA A 44 6.06 -4.49 -4.57
CA ALA A 44 6.96 -5.03 -3.57
C ALA A 44 6.76 -6.53 -3.36
N LEU A 45 5.51 -7.00 -3.27
CA LEU A 45 5.19 -8.42 -3.14
C LEU A 45 5.65 -9.23 -4.36
N GLU A 46 5.35 -8.77 -5.58
CA GLU A 46 5.77 -9.42 -6.82
C GLU A 46 7.30 -9.52 -6.93
N GLN A 47 8.03 -8.55 -6.38
CA GLN A 47 9.49 -8.51 -6.37
C GLN A 47 10.11 -9.21 -5.15
N GLY A 48 9.32 -9.83 -4.27
CA GLY A 48 9.81 -10.47 -3.04
C GLY A 48 10.45 -9.49 -2.04
N ARG A 49 10.06 -8.22 -2.07
CA ARG A 49 10.57 -7.15 -1.19
C ARG A 49 9.62 -6.91 -0.01
N LYS A 50 10.17 -6.42 1.11
CA LYS A 50 9.38 -5.97 2.25
C LYS A 50 8.80 -4.57 1.98
N CYS A 51 7.55 -4.34 2.37
CA CYS A 51 6.84 -3.07 2.23
C CYS A 51 6.30 -2.61 3.58
N PHE A 52 6.56 -1.35 3.95
CA PHE A 52 5.95 -0.70 5.10
C PHE A 52 4.90 0.31 4.62
N TYR A 53 3.65 0.10 5.00
CA TYR A 53 2.54 0.99 4.68
C TYR A 53 2.19 1.82 5.91
N THR A 54 2.66 3.06 5.97
CA THR A 54 2.44 3.91 7.14
C THR A 54 1.18 4.77 6.99
N THR A 55 0.47 4.96 8.10
CA THR A 55 -0.68 5.88 8.18
C THR A 55 -0.51 6.82 9.37
N PRO A 56 -1.11 8.03 9.34
CA PRO A 56 -0.90 9.01 10.41
C PRO A 56 -1.65 8.67 11.71
N ILE A 57 -2.64 7.77 11.68
CA ILE A 57 -3.44 7.42 12.86
C ILE A 57 -3.78 5.92 12.88
N LYS A 58 -3.87 5.34 14.08
CA LYS A 58 -4.15 3.91 14.31
C LYS A 58 -5.40 3.40 13.58
N ALA A 59 -6.49 4.18 13.57
CA ALA A 59 -7.73 3.76 12.91
C ALA A 59 -7.54 3.51 11.41
N LEU A 60 -6.70 4.30 10.74
CA LEU A 60 -6.39 4.12 9.33
C LEU A 60 -5.46 2.92 9.09
N SER A 61 -4.49 2.67 9.99
CA SER A 61 -3.67 1.46 9.94
C SER A 61 -4.54 0.20 10.07
N ASN A 62 -5.49 0.18 11.00
CA ASN A 62 -6.43 -0.96 11.15
C ASN A 62 -7.28 -1.17 9.88
N GLN A 63 -7.81 -0.09 9.30
CA GLN A 63 -8.57 -0.17 8.06
C GLN A 63 -7.71 -0.70 6.91
N LYS A 64 -6.48 -0.17 6.76
CA LYS A 64 -5.58 -0.60 5.69
C LYS A 64 -5.07 -2.02 5.86
N TYR A 65 -4.82 -2.44 7.09
CA TYR A 65 -4.54 -3.84 7.41
C TYR A 65 -5.69 -4.75 6.95
N ALA A 66 -6.94 -4.44 7.30
CA ALA A 66 -8.09 -5.23 6.88
C ALA A 66 -8.24 -5.28 5.34
N ASP A 67 -8.07 -4.14 4.66
CA ASP A 67 -8.11 -4.06 3.19
C ASP A 67 -7.04 -4.94 2.53
N LEU A 68 -5.80 -4.88 3.05
CA LEU A 68 -4.65 -5.60 2.51
C LEU A 68 -4.72 -7.09 2.83
N VAL A 69 -5.17 -7.49 4.02
CA VAL A 69 -5.44 -8.89 4.39
C VAL A 69 -6.50 -9.48 3.47
N LYS A 70 -7.59 -8.74 3.21
CA LYS A 70 -8.64 -9.19 2.27
C LYS A 70 -8.09 -9.43 0.87
N ARG A 71 -7.09 -8.65 0.45
CA ARG A 71 -6.49 -8.73 -0.89
C ARG A 71 -5.40 -9.78 -1.02
N TYR A 72 -4.51 -9.89 -0.04
CA TYR A 72 -3.27 -10.67 -0.13
C TYR A 72 -3.17 -11.86 0.83
N GLY A 73 -4.08 -11.97 1.80
CA GLY A 73 -4.07 -12.99 2.84
C GLY A 73 -3.41 -12.52 4.14
N ALA A 74 -3.86 -13.06 5.27
CA ALA A 74 -3.34 -12.73 6.60
C ALA A 74 -1.92 -13.26 6.86
N ASP A 75 -1.48 -14.24 6.08
CA ASP A 75 -0.12 -14.78 6.09
C ASP A 75 0.90 -13.78 5.54
N LYS A 76 0.48 -12.87 4.64
CA LYS A 76 1.36 -11.92 3.95
C LYS A 76 1.31 -10.50 4.51
N VAL A 77 0.41 -10.21 5.43
CA VAL A 77 0.18 -8.86 5.94
C VAL A 77 0.23 -8.85 7.46
N GLY A 78 1.03 -7.94 8.00
CA GLY A 78 1.15 -7.66 9.43
C GLY A 78 0.65 -6.27 9.78
N LEU A 79 0.46 -6.06 11.07
CA LEU A 79 0.09 -4.79 11.68
C LEU A 79 1.05 -4.50 12.83
N LEU A 80 1.66 -3.32 12.82
CA LEU A 80 2.53 -2.86 13.89
C LEU A 80 2.04 -1.50 14.40
N THR A 81 1.33 -1.51 15.53
CA THR A 81 0.92 -0.31 16.27
C THR A 81 1.62 -0.28 17.63
N GLY A 82 1.57 0.86 18.33
CA GLY A 82 2.22 0.99 19.64
C GLY A 82 1.70 0.00 20.71
N ASP A 83 0.52 -0.57 20.52
CA ASP A 83 -0.16 -1.45 21.45
C ASP A 83 -0.50 -2.84 20.90
N ASN A 84 -0.26 -3.10 19.61
CA ASN A 84 -0.57 -4.37 18.98
C ASN A 84 0.47 -4.72 17.91
N SER A 85 0.87 -5.99 17.86
CA SER A 85 1.75 -6.54 16.83
C SER A 85 1.16 -7.83 16.30
N VAL A 86 0.88 -7.86 15.01
CA VAL A 86 0.35 -9.02 14.30
C VAL A 86 1.27 -9.30 13.13
N ASN A 87 1.83 -10.52 13.05
CA ASN A 87 2.66 -10.96 11.92
C ASN A 87 3.74 -9.92 11.52
N SER A 88 4.55 -9.44 12.47
CA SER A 88 5.53 -8.35 12.24
C SER A 88 6.60 -8.66 11.19
N GLU A 89 6.81 -9.94 10.91
CA GLU A 89 7.74 -10.42 9.89
C GLU A 89 7.08 -10.61 8.52
N ALA A 90 5.80 -10.28 8.38
CA ALA A 90 5.10 -10.29 7.11
C ALA A 90 5.85 -9.47 6.04
N PRO A 91 5.76 -9.86 4.76
CA PRO A 91 6.31 -9.09 3.67
C PRO A 91 5.66 -7.70 3.52
N VAL A 92 4.41 -7.51 4.00
CA VAL A 92 3.78 -6.19 4.11
C VAL A 92 3.45 -5.92 5.57
N VAL A 93 3.89 -4.78 6.11
CA VAL A 93 3.58 -4.35 7.48
C VAL A 93 2.90 -3.00 7.44
N VAL A 94 1.73 -2.90 8.09
CA VAL A 94 0.90 -1.69 8.20
C VAL A 94 1.05 -1.04 9.57
#